data_AF-A0A0B1SU26-F1
#
_entry.id   AF-A0A0B1SU26-F1
#
_cell.length_a   1.000
_cell.length_b   1.000
_cell.length_c   1.000
_cell.angle_alpha   90.00
_cell.angle_beta   90.00
_cell.angle_gamma   90.00
#
_symmetry.space_group_name_H-M   'P 1'
#
loop_
_entity.id
_entity.type
_entity.pdbx_description
1 polymer ?
#
loop_
_entity_poly.entity_id
_entity_poly.type
_entity_poly.pdbx_seq_one_letter_code
_entity_poly.pdbx_strand_id
1 'polypeptide(L)'
;MSAESLKNETEKRLFYQNIASAAESGWDFSIRWFSDKDSLASIETTNILPVDLNAFMCYNIHILATLHGELGHRNKNKHWQQRYQEIRYAFNKIFYVEEAKGWYDFNFRTGKHNTDFYASMAAPLFTQCFEPLSTNKLDDLYNKLVELGVFNFTGGIPTSLQKSSTQQWDFPNGWSPLNHMMIEGLRKSDDPRLQHKALVLAEKWLFANYRVFQADNAMWEKYDVVSTKPRLGAGGEYDVQPGFGWTNGVALDLLYTYGDILTLPEDISDKTTKRVPSRQGRAFNAQSSVSNGCLLKLIIYTVILRLLYVHIL
;
A
#
# COMPACT_ATOMS: atom_id res chain seq x y z
N MET A 1 -25.19 -11.34 -0.74
CA MET A 1 -24.87 -11.57 -2.17
C MET A 1 -24.95 -13.06 -2.42
N SER A 2 -25.74 -13.49 -3.38
CA SER A 2 -26.03 -14.92 -3.57
C SER A 2 -25.87 -15.30 -5.04
N ALA A 3 -25.37 -16.50 -5.31
CA ALA A 3 -25.36 -17.09 -6.65
C ALA A 3 -26.77 -17.54 -7.09
N GLU A 4 -27.84 -17.03 -6.45
CA GLU A 4 -29.24 -17.42 -6.68
C GLU A 4 -29.71 -17.09 -8.10
N SER A 5 -29.12 -16.07 -8.72
CA SER A 5 -29.40 -15.70 -10.12
C SER A 5 -28.76 -16.66 -11.14
N LEU A 6 -27.74 -17.42 -10.74
CA LEU A 6 -27.09 -18.40 -11.61
C LEU A 6 -27.86 -19.72 -11.55
N LYS A 7 -28.36 -20.19 -12.70
CA LYS A 7 -29.17 -21.43 -12.76
C LYS A 7 -28.33 -22.69 -12.90
N ASN A 8 -27.13 -22.58 -13.47
CA ASN A 8 -26.25 -23.70 -13.78
C ASN A 8 -25.28 -23.97 -12.62
N GLU A 9 -25.22 -25.21 -12.14
CA GLU A 9 -24.31 -25.62 -11.06
C GLU A 9 -22.81 -25.43 -11.41
N THR A 10 -22.45 -25.54 -12.68
CA THR A 10 -21.06 -25.28 -13.13
C THR A 10 -20.72 -23.80 -13.02
N GLU A 11 -21.65 -22.92 -13.43
CA GLU A 11 -21.48 -21.47 -13.31
C GLU A 11 -21.44 -21.03 -11.84
N LYS A 12 -22.28 -21.63 -10.98
CA LYS A 12 -22.22 -21.38 -9.53
C LYS A 12 -20.87 -21.78 -8.94
N ARG A 13 -20.34 -22.96 -9.29
CA ARG A 13 -19.03 -23.43 -8.81
C ARG A 13 -17.91 -22.49 -9.24
N LEU A 14 -17.90 -22.09 -10.51
CA LEU A 14 -16.92 -21.15 -11.02
C LEU A 14 -17.02 -19.78 -10.34
N PHE A 15 -18.24 -19.28 -10.14
CA PHE A 15 -18.49 -18.05 -9.39
C PHE A 15 -17.90 -18.13 -7.97
N TYR A 16 -18.22 -19.18 -7.21
CA TYR A 16 -17.67 -19.36 -5.86
C TYR A 16 -16.15 -19.53 -5.85
N GLN A 17 -15.58 -20.18 -6.86
CA GLN A 17 -14.14 -20.28 -7.01
C GLN A 17 -13.50 -18.90 -7.21
N ASN A 18 -14.10 -18.04 -8.04
CA ASN A 18 -13.61 -16.68 -8.26
C ASN A 18 -13.75 -15.80 -7.02
N ILE A 19 -14.84 -15.94 -6.27
CA ILE A 19 -15.04 -15.27 -4.97
C ILE A 19 -13.95 -15.69 -3.98
N ALA A 20 -13.73 -16.99 -3.79
CA ALA A 20 -12.69 -17.51 -2.91
C ALA A 20 -11.28 -17.06 -3.34
N SER A 21 -11.01 -17.03 -4.65
CA SER A 21 -9.71 -16.59 -5.18
C SER A 21 -9.48 -15.09 -4.98
N ALA A 22 -10.55 -14.26 -5.03
CA ALA A 22 -10.43 -12.83 -4.72
C ALA A 22 -10.13 -12.61 -3.23
N ALA A 23 -10.75 -13.39 -2.33
CA ALA A 23 -10.37 -13.39 -0.92
C ALA A 23 -8.93 -13.87 -0.70
N GLU A 24 -8.48 -14.92 -1.39
CA GLU A 24 -7.08 -15.39 -1.34
C GLU A 24 -6.08 -14.32 -1.82
N SER A 25 -6.48 -13.46 -2.78
CA SER A 25 -5.64 -12.35 -3.24
C SER A 25 -5.45 -11.24 -2.19
N GLY A 26 -6.32 -11.20 -1.18
CA GLY A 26 -6.41 -10.11 -0.20
C GLY A 26 -7.12 -8.85 -0.71
N TRP A 27 -7.78 -8.90 -1.86
CA TRP A 27 -8.53 -7.78 -2.48
C TRP A 27 -10.01 -8.15 -2.68
N ASP A 28 -10.70 -8.51 -1.60
CA ASP A 28 -12.12 -8.86 -1.54
C ASP A 28 -13.00 -7.66 -1.15
N PHE A 29 -13.75 -7.04 -2.05
CA PHE A 29 -13.63 -7.14 -3.49
C PHE A 29 -13.14 -5.81 -4.07
N SER A 30 -12.83 -5.88 -5.36
CA SER A 30 -12.39 -4.79 -6.22
C SER A 30 -12.91 -5.06 -7.62
N ILE A 31 -13.29 -4.00 -8.35
CA ILE A 31 -13.63 -4.13 -9.77
C ILE A 31 -12.41 -4.51 -10.63
N ARG A 32 -11.21 -4.57 -10.04
CA ARG A 32 -10.01 -5.22 -10.60
C ARG A 32 -10.30 -6.61 -11.13
N TRP A 33 -11.20 -7.35 -10.46
CA TRP A 33 -11.53 -8.74 -10.77
C TRP A 33 -12.78 -8.90 -11.64
N PHE A 34 -13.48 -7.82 -11.96
CA PHE A 34 -14.81 -7.87 -12.58
C PHE A 34 -14.68 -7.64 -14.09
N SER A 35 -15.21 -8.57 -14.88
CA SER A 35 -15.12 -8.51 -16.34
C SER A 35 -15.87 -7.31 -16.94
N ASP A 36 -16.95 -6.86 -16.28
CA ASP A 36 -17.76 -5.70 -16.69
C ASP A 36 -17.42 -4.39 -15.95
N LYS A 37 -16.47 -4.42 -15.02
CA LYS A 37 -16.07 -3.29 -14.17
C LYS A 37 -17.19 -2.71 -13.30
N ASP A 38 -18.22 -3.50 -13.01
CA ASP A 38 -19.41 -3.03 -12.29
C ASP A 38 -19.92 -4.07 -11.30
N SER A 39 -20.33 -5.23 -11.79
CA SER A 39 -21.04 -6.22 -10.99
C SER A 39 -20.12 -7.31 -10.45
N LEU A 40 -20.24 -7.60 -9.15
CA LEU A 40 -19.59 -8.77 -8.55
C LEU A 40 -19.98 -10.09 -9.25
N ALA A 41 -21.17 -10.15 -9.87
CA ALA A 41 -21.59 -11.33 -10.63
C ALA A 41 -20.68 -11.63 -11.84
N SER A 42 -19.93 -10.63 -12.31
CA SER A 42 -19.01 -10.72 -13.45
C SER A 42 -17.58 -11.09 -13.03
N ILE A 43 -17.36 -11.42 -11.75
CA ILE A 43 -16.05 -11.75 -11.18
C ILE A 43 -15.38 -12.92 -11.89
N GLU A 44 -14.14 -12.72 -12.33
CA GLU A 44 -13.36 -13.71 -13.08
C GLU A 44 -11.91 -13.81 -12.59
N THR A 45 -11.68 -13.67 -11.28
CA THR A 45 -10.35 -13.66 -10.64
C THR A 45 -9.40 -14.75 -11.15
N THR A 46 -9.91 -15.97 -11.35
CA THR A 46 -9.10 -17.12 -11.79
C THR A 46 -8.62 -17.04 -13.25
N ASN A 47 -9.15 -16.11 -14.05
CA ASN A 47 -8.68 -15.82 -15.41
C ASN A 47 -7.58 -14.73 -15.46
N ILE A 48 -7.26 -14.12 -14.33
CA ILE A 48 -6.36 -12.98 -14.24
C ILE A 48 -5.04 -13.43 -13.63
N LEU A 49 -3.92 -13.11 -14.30
CA LEU A 49 -2.58 -13.18 -13.74
C LEU A 49 -2.31 -11.87 -12.98
N PRO A 50 -2.27 -11.88 -11.63
CA PRO A 50 -2.08 -10.67 -10.85
C PRO A 50 -0.61 -10.26 -10.85
N VAL A 51 -0.35 -8.98 -11.12
CA VAL A 51 1.02 -8.42 -11.16
C VAL A 51 1.71 -8.51 -9.79
N ASP A 52 0.96 -8.28 -8.71
CA ASP A 52 1.43 -8.33 -7.32
C ASP A 52 1.79 -9.74 -6.87
N LEU A 53 0.93 -10.74 -7.10
CA LEU A 53 1.24 -12.13 -6.78
C LEU A 53 2.53 -12.59 -7.46
N ASN A 54 2.68 -12.29 -8.76
CA ASN A 54 3.86 -12.71 -9.52
C ASN A 54 5.13 -11.96 -9.06
N ALA A 55 5.00 -10.70 -8.63
CA ALA A 55 6.09 -9.94 -8.03
C ALA A 55 6.53 -10.56 -6.68
N PHE A 56 5.58 -10.99 -5.84
CA PHE A 56 5.89 -11.67 -4.58
C PHE A 56 6.55 -13.04 -4.81
N MET A 57 6.10 -13.81 -5.79
CA MET A 57 6.73 -15.09 -6.15
C MET A 57 8.18 -14.90 -6.61
N CYS A 58 8.42 -13.87 -7.42
CA CYS A 58 9.77 -13.47 -7.83
C CYS A 58 10.64 -13.08 -6.64
N TYR A 59 10.08 -12.34 -5.67
CA TYR A 59 10.79 -11.96 -4.45
C TYR A 59 11.14 -13.17 -3.58
N ASN A 60 10.20 -14.12 -3.43
CA ASN A 60 10.44 -15.35 -2.68
C ASN A 60 11.58 -16.18 -3.28
N ILE A 61 11.67 -16.26 -4.61
CA ILE A 61 12.79 -16.92 -5.30
C ILE A 61 14.12 -16.21 -5.00
N HIS A 62 14.12 -14.87 -4.97
CA HIS A 62 15.30 -14.09 -4.59
C HIS A 62 15.73 -14.37 -3.14
N ILE A 63 14.77 -14.39 -2.20
CA ILE A 63 15.03 -14.71 -0.79
C ILE A 63 15.63 -16.11 -0.65
N LEU A 64 15.09 -17.11 -1.35
CA LEU A 64 15.65 -18.47 -1.34
C LEU A 64 17.10 -18.50 -1.85
N ALA A 65 17.40 -17.75 -2.92
CA ALA A 65 18.76 -17.64 -3.42
C ALA A 65 19.70 -17.04 -2.38
N THR A 66 19.30 -15.94 -1.73
CA THR A 66 20.07 -15.24 -0.70
C THR A 66 20.31 -16.13 0.52
N LEU A 67 19.26 -16.74 1.09
CA LEU A 67 19.39 -17.64 2.25
C LEU A 67 20.33 -18.82 1.97
N HIS A 68 20.25 -19.42 0.77
CA HIS A 68 21.18 -20.48 0.40
C HIS A 68 22.63 -19.99 0.22
N GLY A 69 22.82 -18.73 -0.17
CA GLY A 69 24.14 -18.08 -0.21
C GLY A 69 24.73 -17.93 1.19
N GLU A 70 23.96 -17.35 2.11
CA GLU A 70 24.37 -17.14 3.51
C GLU A 70 24.68 -18.46 4.24
N LEU A 71 23.97 -19.53 3.93
CA LEU A 71 24.22 -20.88 4.49
C LEU A 71 25.37 -21.64 3.80
N GLY A 72 26.02 -21.05 2.79
CA GLY A 72 27.12 -21.69 2.05
C GLY A 72 26.68 -22.82 1.10
N HIS A 73 25.38 -22.98 0.83
CA HIS A 73 24.83 -24.00 -0.07
C HIS A 73 24.99 -23.60 -1.55
N ARG A 74 26.23 -23.58 -2.05
CA ARG A 74 26.60 -23.04 -3.38
C ARG A 74 25.75 -23.55 -4.55
N ASN A 75 25.48 -24.85 -4.62
CA ASN A 75 24.68 -25.43 -5.72
C ASN A 75 23.23 -24.94 -5.70
N LYS A 76 22.62 -24.86 -4.51
CA LYS A 76 21.23 -24.36 -4.37
C LYS A 76 21.17 -22.85 -4.63
N ASN A 77 22.13 -22.08 -4.12
CA ASN A 77 22.24 -20.66 -4.41
C ASN A 77 22.30 -20.42 -5.93
N LYS A 78 23.18 -21.12 -6.66
CA LYS A 78 23.29 -21.00 -8.13
C LYS A 78 21.97 -21.36 -8.82
N HIS A 79 21.32 -22.44 -8.43
CA HIS A 79 20.03 -22.85 -8.97
C HIS A 79 18.96 -21.76 -8.82
N TRP A 80 18.80 -21.23 -7.61
CA TRP A 80 17.79 -20.19 -7.34
C TRP A 80 18.14 -18.84 -7.96
N GLN A 81 19.43 -18.49 -8.06
CA GLN A 81 19.86 -17.31 -8.81
C GLN A 81 19.48 -17.42 -10.28
N GLN A 82 19.70 -18.58 -10.91
CA GLN A 82 19.27 -18.80 -12.30
C GLN A 82 17.75 -18.68 -12.44
N ARG A 83 17.00 -19.32 -11.52
CA ARG A 83 15.53 -19.23 -11.52
C ARG A 83 15.03 -17.79 -11.33
N TYR A 84 15.71 -16.99 -10.52
CA TYR A 84 15.41 -15.58 -10.32
C TYR A 84 15.58 -14.78 -11.61
N GLN A 85 16.62 -15.03 -12.40
CA GLN A 85 16.79 -14.36 -13.69
C GLN A 85 15.71 -14.76 -14.71
N GLU A 86 15.37 -16.05 -14.78
CA GLU A 86 14.31 -16.54 -15.66
C GLU A 86 12.94 -15.92 -15.33
N ILE A 87 12.58 -15.87 -14.04
CA ILE A 87 11.28 -15.31 -13.64
C ILE A 87 11.22 -13.80 -13.86
N ARG A 88 12.30 -13.05 -13.61
CA ARG A 88 12.34 -11.60 -13.91
C ARG A 88 12.16 -11.32 -15.40
N TYR A 89 12.81 -12.10 -16.25
CA TYR A 89 12.67 -11.96 -17.70
C TYR A 89 11.22 -12.23 -18.13
N ALA A 90 10.63 -13.33 -17.67
CA ALA A 90 9.22 -13.65 -17.95
C ALA A 90 8.27 -12.58 -17.37
N PHE A 91 8.51 -12.13 -16.15
CA PHE A 91 7.73 -11.09 -15.48
C PHE A 91 7.70 -9.82 -16.31
N ASN A 92 8.87 -9.35 -16.76
CA ASN A 92 8.96 -8.16 -17.59
C ASN A 92 8.21 -8.33 -18.92
N LYS A 93 8.29 -9.51 -19.56
CA LYS A 93 7.60 -9.79 -20.83
C LYS A 93 6.08 -9.86 -20.70
N ILE A 94 5.58 -10.33 -19.56
CA ILE A 94 4.15 -10.53 -19.35
C ILE A 94 3.49 -9.28 -18.79
N PHE A 95 4.09 -8.62 -17.80
CA PHE A 95 3.37 -7.61 -17.01
C PHE A 95 3.69 -6.17 -17.41
N TYR A 96 4.89 -5.88 -17.97
CA TYR A 96 5.22 -4.52 -18.38
C TYR A 96 4.59 -4.19 -19.74
N VAL A 97 3.79 -3.13 -19.77
CA VAL A 97 3.13 -2.64 -20.99
C VAL A 97 3.76 -1.32 -21.40
N GLU A 98 4.48 -1.33 -22.52
CA GLU A 98 5.25 -0.17 -23.00
C GLU A 98 4.36 1.06 -23.28
N GLU A 99 3.19 0.89 -23.93
CA GLU A 99 2.32 2.04 -24.22
C GLU A 99 1.68 2.63 -22.96
N ALA A 100 1.40 1.78 -21.96
CA ALA A 100 0.78 2.20 -20.71
C ALA A 100 1.80 2.62 -19.64
N LYS A 101 3.10 2.36 -19.86
CA LYS A 101 4.22 2.81 -19.02
C LYS A 101 4.17 2.26 -17.58
N GLY A 102 3.90 0.98 -17.44
CA GLY A 102 3.76 0.36 -16.12
C GLY A 102 3.56 -1.14 -16.16
N TRP A 103 3.41 -1.73 -14.96
CA TRP A 103 3.09 -3.15 -14.81
C TRP A 103 1.61 -3.36 -14.49
N TYR A 104 0.98 -4.29 -15.20
CA TYR A 104 -0.47 -4.47 -15.18
C TYR A 104 -0.85 -5.94 -15.17
N ASP A 105 -1.99 -6.25 -14.57
CA ASP A 105 -2.55 -7.60 -14.61
C ASP A 105 -2.83 -8.03 -16.06
N PHE A 106 -2.69 -9.33 -16.32
CA PHE A 106 -2.95 -9.91 -17.63
C PHE A 106 -4.06 -10.95 -17.54
N ASN A 107 -5.12 -10.77 -18.33
CA ASN A 107 -6.19 -11.76 -18.41
C ASN A 107 -5.86 -12.76 -19.54
N PHE A 108 -5.55 -14.01 -19.19
CA PHE A 108 -5.12 -15.01 -20.17
C PHE A 108 -6.28 -15.54 -21.03
N ARG A 109 -7.53 -15.39 -20.59
CA ARG A 109 -8.72 -15.75 -21.37
C ARG A 109 -8.96 -14.76 -22.51
N THR A 110 -8.81 -13.45 -22.25
CA THR A 110 -9.02 -12.40 -23.26
C THR A 110 -7.74 -12.02 -24.01
N GLY A 111 -6.57 -12.38 -23.47
CA GLY A 111 -5.27 -12.01 -24.01
C GLY A 111 -4.96 -10.51 -23.85
N LYS A 112 -5.57 -9.84 -22.87
CA LYS A 112 -5.46 -8.38 -22.68
C LYS A 112 -4.99 -8.00 -21.28
N HIS A 113 -4.24 -6.91 -21.20
CA HIS A 113 -3.90 -6.25 -19.95
C HIS A 113 -5.04 -5.38 -19.44
N ASN A 114 -5.19 -5.34 -18.12
CA ASN A 114 -5.99 -4.34 -17.44
C ASN A 114 -5.10 -3.13 -17.13
N THR A 115 -5.07 -2.14 -18.02
CA THR A 115 -4.18 -0.96 -17.91
C THR A 115 -4.74 0.16 -17.02
N ASP A 116 -5.85 -0.10 -16.31
CA ASP A 116 -6.37 0.78 -15.27
C ASP A 116 -5.34 0.95 -14.13
N PHE A 117 -5.36 2.11 -13.46
CA PHE A 117 -4.52 2.30 -12.28
C PHE A 117 -5.04 1.47 -11.10
N TYR A 118 -4.18 0.59 -10.60
CA TYR A 118 -4.27 -0.04 -9.29
C TYR A 118 -2.91 0.07 -8.59
N ALA A 119 -2.91 0.29 -7.28
CA ALA A 119 -1.68 0.43 -6.49
C ALA A 119 -0.78 -0.82 -6.53
N SER A 120 -1.32 -1.99 -6.92
CA SER A 120 -0.56 -3.22 -7.17
C SER A 120 0.55 -3.05 -8.21
N MET A 121 0.47 -2.05 -9.10
CA MET A 121 1.54 -1.72 -10.05
C MET A 121 2.87 -1.34 -9.36
N ALA A 122 2.84 -1.00 -8.06
CA ALA A 122 4.05 -0.73 -7.29
C ALA A 122 4.74 -1.99 -6.75
N ALA A 123 4.06 -3.14 -6.74
CA ALA A 123 4.61 -4.39 -6.20
C ALA A 123 5.93 -4.82 -6.86
N PRO A 124 6.13 -4.69 -8.19
CA PRO A 124 7.41 -5.00 -8.83
C PRO A 124 8.55 -4.10 -8.33
N LEU A 125 8.25 -2.83 -8.06
CA LEU A 125 9.23 -1.88 -7.53
C LEU A 125 9.58 -2.22 -6.07
N PHE A 126 8.57 -2.51 -5.24
CA PHE A 126 8.74 -2.93 -3.85
C PHE A 126 9.61 -4.19 -3.71
N THR A 127 9.35 -5.18 -4.56
CA THR A 127 10.03 -6.49 -4.58
C THR A 127 11.34 -6.48 -5.37
N GLN A 128 11.65 -5.37 -6.05
CA GLN A 128 12.73 -5.26 -7.03
C GLN A 128 12.67 -6.33 -8.13
N CYS A 129 11.46 -6.82 -8.46
CA CYS A 129 11.22 -7.75 -9.56
C CYS A 129 10.99 -7.03 -10.89
N PHE A 130 11.99 -6.27 -11.33
CA PHE A 130 12.01 -5.64 -12.65
C PHE A 130 13.45 -5.65 -13.19
N GLU A 131 13.70 -5.40 -14.47
CA GLU A 131 15.08 -5.40 -14.99
C GLU A 131 15.87 -4.15 -14.51
N PRO A 132 17.02 -4.29 -13.81
CA PRO A 132 17.74 -3.16 -13.21
C PRO A 132 18.25 -2.13 -14.22
N LEU A 133 18.61 -2.60 -15.42
CA LEU A 133 19.19 -1.75 -16.48
C LEU A 133 18.12 -0.96 -17.25
N SER A 134 16.85 -1.06 -16.88
CA SER A 134 15.75 -0.35 -17.53
C SER A 134 15.48 1.01 -16.87
N THR A 135 16.45 1.92 -16.87
CA THR A 135 16.26 3.30 -16.34
C THR A 135 15.05 3.99 -16.96
N ASN A 136 14.82 3.77 -18.26
CA ASN A 136 13.67 4.33 -18.98
C ASN A 136 12.32 3.90 -18.38
N LYS A 137 12.22 2.71 -17.79
CA LYS A 137 10.96 2.22 -17.20
C LYS A 137 10.63 2.94 -15.89
N LEU A 138 11.63 3.33 -15.12
CA LEU A 138 11.44 4.14 -13.90
C LEU A 138 11.03 5.57 -14.26
N ASP A 139 11.61 6.15 -15.31
CA ASP A 139 11.19 7.43 -15.90
C ASP A 139 9.74 7.38 -16.39
N ASP A 140 9.40 6.35 -17.16
CA ASP A 140 8.06 6.15 -17.71
C ASP A 140 7.02 5.99 -16.60
N LEU A 141 7.32 5.18 -15.58
CA LEU A 141 6.47 5.03 -14.40
C LEU A 141 6.30 6.36 -13.65
N TYR A 142 7.39 7.08 -13.39
CA TYR A 142 7.34 8.38 -12.70
C TYR A 142 6.40 9.33 -13.42
N ASN A 143 6.62 9.51 -14.73
CA ASN A 143 5.82 10.40 -15.55
C ASN A 143 4.35 9.96 -15.57
N LYS A 144 4.09 8.65 -15.66
CA LYS A 144 2.73 8.12 -15.66
C LYS A 144 2.00 8.38 -14.33
N LEU A 145 2.66 8.15 -13.19
CA LEU A 145 2.08 8.41 -11.87
C LEU A 145 1.80 9.90 -11.64
N VAL A 146 2.66 10.78 -12.17
CA VAL A 146 2.45 12.23 -12.16
C VAL A 146 1.27 12.62 -13.05
N GLU A 147 1.19 12.12 -14.28
CA GLU A 147 0.11 12.35 -15.23
C GLU A 147 -1.25 11.93 -14.65
N LEU A 148 -1.30 10.75 -14.02
CA LEU A 148 -2.50 10.23 -13.36
C LEU A 148 -2.88 11.00 -12.08
N GLY A 149 -2.02 11.90 -11.60
CA GLY A 149 -2.26 12.67 -10.38
C GLY A 149 -2.23 11.82 -9.10
N VAL A 150 -1.59 10.65 -9.12
CA VAL A 150 -1.53 9.70 -7.98
C VAL A 150 -0.95 10.37 -6.74
N PHE A 151 0.00 11.30 -6.92
CA PHE A 151 0.62 12.04 -5.83
C PHE A 151 -0.20 13.24 -5.33
N ASN A 152 -1.36 13.55 -5.91
CA ASN A 152 -2.11 14.78 -5.61
C ASN A 152 -3.12 14.59 -4.46
N PHE A 153 -3.48 13.36 -4.14
CA PHE A 153 -4.39 13.03 -3.03
C PHE A 153 -3.79 13.42 -1.67
N THR A 154 -4.65 13.74 -0.70
CA THR A 154 -4.25 14.35 0.57
C THR A 154 -3.78 13.34 1.60
N GLY A 155 -4.33 12.12 1.57
CA GLY A 155 -4.10 11.09 2.58
C GLY A 155 -3.21 9.94 2.17
N GLY A 156 -2.53 10.00 1.02
CA GLY A 156 -1.76 8.90 0.44
C GLY A 156 -2.26 8.57 -0.96
N ILE A 157 -2.07 7.33 -1.40
CA ILE A 157 -2.59 6.84 -2.69
C ILE A 157 -3.88 6.04 -2.51
N PRO A 158 -4.84 6.15 -3.45
CA PRO A 158 -6.01 5.30 -3.46
C PRO A 158 -5.64 3.93 -4.03
N THR A 159 -6.46 2.94 -3.72
CA THR A 159 -6.31 1.57 -4.21
C THR A 159 -6.40 1.49 -5.72
N SER A 160 -7.33 2.26 -6.30
CA SER A 160 -7.55 2.43 -7.73
C SER A 160 -8.00 3.87 -8.04
N LEU A 161 -8.14 4.22 -9.32
CA LEU A 161 -8.78 5.47 -9.75
C LEU A 161 -10.24 5.28 -10.19
N GLN A 162 -10.84 4.15 -9.85
CA GLN A 162 -12.16 3.73 -10.32
C GLN A 162 -13.29 4.34 -9.47
N LYS A 163 -13.68 5.57 -9.79
CA LYS A 163 -14.65 6.36 -8.99
C LYS A 163 -16.08 5.81 -8.98
N SER A 164 -16.45 4.97 -9.95
CA SER A 164 -17.77 4.34 -10.02
C SER A 164 -17.90 3.12 -9.12
N SER A 165 -16.79 2.57 -8.62
CA SER A 165 -16.80 1.40 -7.75
C SER A 165 -17.37 1.73 -6.37
N THR A 166 -18.12 0.79 -5.81
CA THR A 166 -18.58 0.78 -4.42
C THR A 166 -17.82 -0.25 -3.57
N GLN A 167 -16.84 -0.93 -4.18
CA GLN A 167 -16.06 -1.99 -3.53
C GLN A 167 -14.99 -1.41 -2.60
N GLN A 168 -14.58 -2.16 -1.58
CA GLN A 168 -13.66 -1.64 -0.56
C GLN A 168 -12.21 -1.52 -1.03
N TRP A 169 -11.78 -2.38 -1.96
CA TRP A 169 -10.45 -2.32 -2.57
C TRP A 169 -10.50 -1.50 -3.88
N ASP A 170 -11.08 -0.31 -3.80
CA ASP A 170 -11.16 0.67 -4.90
C ASP A 170 -11.16 2.12 -4.36
N PHE A 171 -11.19 3.08 -5.27
CA PHE A 171 -11.37 4.50 -4.95
C PHE A 171 -12.61 4.74 -4.06
N PRO A 172 -12.56 5.60 -3.03
CA PRO A 172 -11.45 6.49 -2.63
C PRO A 172 -10.54 5.88 -1.55
N ASN A 173 -10.66 4.59 -1.27
CA ASN A 173 -9.96 3.98 -0.13
C ASN A 173 -8.48 3.82 -0.43
N GLY A 174 -7.64 4.22 0.53
CA GLY A 174 -6.24 3.83 0.64
C GLY A 174 -6.06 2.82 1.78
N TRP A 175 -5.23 1.83 1.52
CA TRP A 175 -4.89 0.78 2.48
C TRP A 175 -3.40 0.85 2.83
N SER A 176 -3.08 0.57 4.10
CA SER A 176 -1.71 0.65 4.62
C SER A 176 -0.73 -0.22 3.83
N PRO A 177 -1.04 -1.50 3.49
CA PRO A 177 -0.12 -2.32 2.70
C PRO A 177 0.19 -1.74 1.32
N LEU A 178 -0.80 -1.16 0.64
CA LEU A 178 -0.64 -0.60 -0.70
C LEU A 178 0.16 0.70 -0.67
N ASN A 179 -0.14 1.58 0.28
CA ASN A 179 0.63 2.81 0.49
C ASN A 179 2.07 2.49 0.86
N HIS A 180 2.29 1.51 1.75
CA HIS A 180 3.62 1.07 2.14
C HIS A 180 4.42 0.50 0.98
N MET A 181 3.84 -0.42 0.18
CA MET A 181 4.52 -0.97 -0.99
C MET A 181 4.87 0.12 -2.01
N MET A 182 3.99 1.10 -2.24
CA MET A 182 4.30 2.25 -3.09
C MET A 182 5.47 3.06 -2.51
N ILE A 183 5.39 3.48 -1.25
CA ILE A 183 6.43 4.29 -0.60
C ILE A 183 7.77 3.56 -0.62
N GLU A 184 7.79 2.29 -0.18
CA GLU A 184 9.02 1.50 -0.10
C GLU A 184 9.59 1.16 -1.48
N GLY A 185 8.74 0.88 -2.46
CA GLY A 185 9.19 0.71 -3.84
C GLY A 185 9.87 1.97 -4.35
N LEU A 186 9.20 3.12 -4.24
CA LEU A 186 9.75 4.40 -4.66
C LEU A 186 11.05 4.75 -3.93
N ARG A 187 11.13 4.48 -2.63
CA ARG A 187 12.32 4.71 -1.80
C ARG A 187 13.50 3.83 -2.19
N LYS A 188 13.25 2.56 -2.52
CA LYS A 188 14.28 1.58 -2.93
C LYS A 188 14.73 1.75 -4.38
N SER A 189 14.10 2.63 -5.14
CA SER A 189 14.57 2.98 -6.49
C SER A 189 15.86 3.80 -6.42
N ASP A 190 16.66 3.74 -7.49
CA ASP A 190 17.87 4.56 -7.64
C ASP A 190 17.58 5.95 -8.23
N ASP A 191 16.30 6.38 -8.26
CA ASP A 191 15.87 7.67 -8.81
C ASP A 191 15.54 8.68 -7.71
N PRO A 192 16.27 9.81 -7.60
CA PRO A 192 16.02 10.82 -6.58
C PRO A 192 14.61 11.44 -6.62
N ARG A 193 13.96 11.51 -7.78
CA ARG A 193 12.59 12.03 -7.92
C ARG A 193 11.58 11.06 -7.32
N LEU A 194 11.74 9.76 -7.58
CA LEU A 194 10.91 8.71 -6.98
C LEU A 194 11.13 8.66 -5.46
N GLN A 195 12.38 8.72 -4.99
CA GLN A 195 12.70 8.79 -3.56
C GLN A 195 12.08 10.02 -2.88
N HIS A 196 12.09 11.19 -3.53
CA HIS A 196 11.40 12.37 -3.02
C HIS A 196 9.88 12.17 -2.95
N LYS A 197 9.26 11.56 -3.98
CA LYS A 197 7.83 11.22 -3.94
C LYS A 197 7.49 10.19 -2.85
N ALA A 198 8.41 9.28 -2.51
CA ALA A 198 8.26 8.36 -1.40
C ALA A 198 8.09 9.12 -0.06
N LEU A 199 8.95 10.11 0.21
CA LEU A 199 8.84 10.97 1.39
C LEU A 199 7.51 11.72 1.43
N VAL A 200 7.11 12.35 0.31
CA VAL A 200 5.84 13.08 0.22
C VAL A 200 4.64 12.18 0.51
N LEU A 201 4.65 10.94 0.02
CA LEU A 201 3.60 9.96 0.30
C LEU A 201 3.63 9.49 1.76
N ALA A 202 4.81 9.28 2.33
CA ALA A 202 4.96 8.93 3.75
C ALA A 202 4.40 10.01 4.67
N GLU A 203 4.70 11.28 4.41
CA GLU A 203 4.13 12.44 5.12
C GLU A 203 2.60 12.45 5.05
N LYS A 204 2.05 12.33 3.84
CA LYS A 204 0.60 12.32 3.63
C LYS A 204 -0.10 11.19 4.38
N TRP A 205 0.42 9.97 4.25
CA TRP A 205 -0.13 8.79 4.89
C TRP A 205 -0.08 8.90 6.42
N LEU A 206 1.10 9.21 6.98
CA LEU A 206 1.30 9.35 8.43
C LEU A 206 0.41 10.45 9.02
N PHE A 207 0.36 11.63 8.40
CA PHE A 207 -0.42 12.74 8.94
C PHE A 207 -1.93 12.56 8.76
N ALA A 208 -2.38 11.86 7.71
CA ALA A 208 -3.79 11.49 7.61
C ALA A 208 -4.19 10.49 8.70
N ASN A 209 -3.41 9.43 8.89
CA ASN A 209 -3.61 8.46 9.95
C ASN A 209 -3.58 9.13 11.34
N TYR A 210 -2.61 10.01 11.59
CA TYR A 210 -2.46 10.69 12.88
C TYR A 210 -3.62 11.64 13.19
N ARG A 211 -4.15 12.37 12.19
CA ARG A 211 -5.32 13.24 12.38
C ARG A 211 -6.57 12.46 12.78
N VAL A 212 -6.80 11.29 12.15
CA VAL A 212 -7.89 10.39 12.55
C VAL A 212 -7.64 9.82 13.94
N PHE A 213 -6.42 9.39 14.23
CA PHE A 213 -6.05 8.90 15.56
C PHE A 213 -6.29 9.93 16.67
N GLN A 214 -6.00 11.22 16.42
CA GLN A 214 -6.28 12.29 17.38
C GLN A 214 -7.79 12.47 17.67
N ALA A 215 -8.65 12.17 16.70
CA ALA A 215 -10.10 12.27 16.85
C ALA A 215 -10.69 11.03 17.52
N ASP A 216 -10.30 9.85 17.07
CA ASP A 216 -10.95 8.58 17.42
C ASP A 216 -10.20 7.79 18.51
N ASN A 217 -8.95 8.17 18.78
CA ASN A 217 -8.03 7.43 19.66
C ASN A 217 -7.81 5.97 19.19
N ALA A 218 -7.93 5.73 17.88
CA ALA A 218 -7.71 4.44 17.22
C ALA A 218 -7.09 4.62 15.82
N MET A 219 -6.31 3.62 15.40
CA MET A 219 -5.88 3.45 14.01
C MET A 219 -6.85 2.50 13.31
N TRP A 220 -7.08 2.65 12.01
CA TRP A 220 -8.16 1.94 11.32
C TRP A 220 -7.65 1.10 10.16
N GLU A 221 -8.48 0.16 9.72
CA GLU A 221 -8.21 -0.76 8.61
C GLU A 221 -7.87 -0.04 7.29
N LYS A 222 -8.66 0.99 6.94
CA LYS A 222 -8.59 1.72 5.66
C LYS A 222 -9.04 3.19 5.81
N TYR A 223 -8.57 4.05 4.93
CA TYR A 223 -8.78 5.51 5.00
C TYR A 223 -9.28 6.07 3.66
N ASP A 224 -10.12 7.10 3.70
CA ASP A 224 -10.38 7.92 2.51
C ASP A 224 -9.18 8.86 2.31
N VAL A 225 -8.45 8.65 1.21
CA VAL A 225 -7.22 9.42 0.92
C VAL A 225 -7.46 10.67 0.09
N VAL A 226 -8.70 10.90 -0.35
CA VAL A 226 -9.08 11.96 -1.30
C VAL A 226 -9.62 13.18 -0.56
N SER A 227 -10.35 12.93 0.54
CA SER A 227 -10.99 13.99 1.33
C SER A 227 -9.96 14.96 1.90
N THR A 228 -10.26 16.25 1.84
CA THR A 228 -9.40 17.32 2.41
C THR A 228 -9.27 17.19 3.93
N LYS A 229 -10.29 16.64 4.58
CA LYS A 229 -10.24 16.23 5.99
C LYS A 229 -10.08 14.71 6.06
N PRO A 230 -9.03 14.19 6.71
CA PRO A 230 -8.85 12.76 6.88
C PRO A 230 -10.06 12.13 7.57
N ARG A 231 -10.51 11.01 7.02
CA ARG A 231 -11.63 10.23 7.54
C ARG A 231 -11.44 8.76 7.17
N LEU A 232 -12.27 7.91 7.75
CA LEU A 232 -12.27 6.47 7.48
C LEU A 232 -12.64 6.22 6.02
N GLY A 233 -12.09 5.15 5.46
CA GLY A 233 -12.59 4.61 4.21
C GLY A 233 -13.98 4.00 4.40
N ALA A 234 -14.58 3.52 3.33
CA ALA A 234 -15.93 2.93 3.37
C ALA A 234 -16.07 1.79 2.35
N GLY A 235 -17.26 1.20 2.27
CA GLY A 235 -17.57 0.14 1.31
C GLY A 235 -17.04 -1.24 1.71
N GLY A 236 -17.43 -2.23 0.91
CA GLY A 236 -17.26 -3.65 1.22
C GLY A 236 -18.45 -4.24 1.97
N GLU A 237 -18.26 -5.45 2.49
CA GLU A 237 -19.34 -6.24 3.11
C GLU A 237 -19.54 -5.97 4.60
N TYR A 238 -18.62 -5.24 5.25
CA TYR A 238 -18.61 -5.03 6.69
C TYR A 238 -18.08 -3.63 7.08
N ASP A 239 -18.40 -3.21 8.31
CA ASP A 239 -17.97 -1.93 8.87
C ASP A 239 -16.45 -1.86 9.09
N VAL A 240 -15.85 -0.67 9.00
CA VAL A 240 -14.40 -0.49 9.18
C VAL A 240 -13.95 -0.88 10.59
N GLN A 241 -12.83 -1.60 10.71
CA GLN A 241 -12.34 -2.14 11.98
C GLN A 241 -11.22 -1.28 12.63
N PRO A 242 -11.25 -1.06 13.98
CA PRO A 242 -10.24 -0.29 14.70
C PRO A 242 -9.04 -1.13 15.17
N GLY A 243 -7.96 -0.46 15.58
CA GLY A 243 -6.72 -1.05 16.12
C GLY A 243 -5.76 -1.63 15.08
N PHE A 244 -6.06 -1.50 13.79
CA PHE A 244 -5.64 -2.48 12.77
C PHE A 244 -4.13 -2.72 12.62
N GLY A 245 -3.71 -3.99 12.66
CA GLY A 245 -2.30 -4.41 12.76
C GLY A 245 -1.39 -3.87 11.66
N TRP A 246 -1.78 -3.97 10.38
CA TRP A 246 -0.97 -3.42 9.28
C TRP A 246 -0.82 -1.90 9.35
N THR A 247 -1.81 -1.19 9.90
CA THR A 247 -1.80 0.29 9.89
C THR A 247 -0.80 0.76 10.92
N ASN A 248 -0.80 0.09 12.08
CA ASN A 248 0.19 0.29 13.12
C ASN A 248 1.60 -0.04 12.62
N GLY A 249 1.77 -1.21 11.99
CA GLY A 249 3.06 -1.67 11.49
C GLY A 249 3.66 -0.71 10.46
N VAL A 250 2.85 -0.30 9.48
CA VAL A 250 3.26 0.67 8.44
C VAL A 250 3.58 2.03 9.06
N ALA A 251 2.75 2.53 9.98
CA ALA A 251 3.03 3.80 10.63
C ALA A 251 4.36 3.78 11.41
N LEU A 252 4.64 2.69 12.13
CA LEU A 252 5.91 2.52 12.86
C LEU A 252 7.12 2.44 11.92
N ASP A 253 7.02 1.67 10.84
CA ASP A 253 8.09 1.53 9.84
C ASP A 253 8.40 2.87 9.15
N LEU A 254 7.38 3.63 8.76
CA LEU A 254 7.56 4.95 8.15
C LEU A 254 8.10 5.99 9.15
N LEU A 255 7.68 5.95 10.42
CA LEU A 255 8.23 6.82 11.46
C LEU A 255 9.69 6.49 11.76
N TYR A 256 10.07 5.20 11.74
CA TYR A 256 11.46 4.78 11.87
C TYR A 256 12.30 5.24 10.67
N THR A 257 11.75 5.12 9.46
CA THR A 257 12.46 5.42 8.20
C THR A 257 12.63 6.92 7.95
N TYR A 258 11.59 7.72 8.20
CA TYR A 258 11.57 9.15 7.85
C TYR A 258 11.57 10.08 9.06
N GLY A 259 11.50 9.57 10.28
CA GLY A 259 11.23 10.40 11.46
C GLY A 259 12.22 11.55 11.69
N ASP A 260 13.49 11.36 11.39
CA ASP A 260 14.49 12.41 11.57
C ASP A 260 14.35 13.58 10.58
N ILE A 261 13.61 13.40 9.48
CA ILE A 261 13.39 14.41 8.44
C ILE A 261 11.95 14.90 8.33
N LEU A 262 11.00 14.27 9.04
CA LEU A 262 9.61 14.70 9.07
C LEU A 262 9.44 16.01 9.85
N THR A 263 8.67 16.94 9.30
CA THR A 263 8.26 18.17 9.99
C THR A 263 6.76 18.13 10.28
N LEU A 264 6.39 18.36 11.54
CA LEU A 264 4.98 18.35 11.92
C LEU A 264 4.25 19.57 11.36
N PRO A 265 3.10 19.36 10.69
CA PRO A 265 2.23 20.46 10.27
C PRO A 265 1.73 21.27 11.46
N GLU A 266 1.59 22.60 11.28
CA GLU A 266 1.15 23.52 12.33
C GLU A 266 -0.22 23.15 12.93
N ASP A 267 -1.13 22.64 12.08
CA ASP A 267 -2.47 22.21 12.50
C ASP A 267 -2.45 20.99 13.46
N ILE A 268 -1.33 20.26 13.45
CA ILE A 268 -1.08 19.11 14.33
C ILE A 268 -0.31 19.54 15.59
N SER A 269 0.66 20.45 15.48
CA SER A 269 1.50 20.88 16.60
C SER A 269 0.73 21.63 17.69
N ASP A 270 -0.28 22.42 17.34
CA ASP A 270 -1.03 23.24 18.30
C ASP A 270 -1.94 22.44 19.25
N LYS A 271 -2.22 21.18 18.93
CA LYS A 271 -3.02 20.28 19.77
C LYS A 271 -2.18 19.47 20.76
N THR A 272 -0.90 19.27 20.50
CA THR A 272 0.00 18.50 21.39
C THR A 272 0.56 19.34 22.53
N THR A 273 0.58 20.67 22.41
CA THR A 273 1.01 21.61 23.47
C THR A 273 -0.04 21.90 24.54
N LYS A 274 -1.29 21.44 24.37
CA LYS A 274 -2.39 21.67 25.32
C LYS A 274 -2.82 20.38 26.05
N ARG A 275 -1.94 19.80 26.88
CA ARG A 275 -2.32 18.90 28.00
C ARG A 275 -1.12 18.52 28.88
N VAL A 276 -0.65 19.46 29.69
CA VAL A 276 -0.07 19.15 31.00
C VAL A 276 -0.61 20.21 31.97
N PRO A 277 -1.42 19.86 32.99
CA PRO A 277 -1.75 20.80 34.04
C PRO A 277 -0.47 21.09 34.82
N SER A 278 0.07 22.30 34.69
CA SER A 278 1.16 22.77 35.54
C SER A 278 0.66 22.82 36.99
N ARG A 279 1.21 21.95 37.86
CA ARG A 279 1.19 22.23 39.29
C ARG A 279 1.96 23.53 39.50
N GLN A 280 1.30 24.50 40.14
CA GLN A 280 1.83 25.82 40.45
C GLN A 280 3.21 25.72 41.14
N GLY A 281 4.18 26.46 40.60
CA GLY A 281 5.50 26.59 41.23
C GLY A 281 6.49 27.38 40.38
N ARG A 282 6.51 28.70 40.59
CA ARG A 282 7.53 29.71 40.23
C ARG A 282 7.99 29.81 38.76
N ALA A 283 7.82 31.02 38.23
CA ALA A 283 8.28 31.46 36.92
C ALA A 283 9.80 31.32 36.74
N PHE A 284 10.18 30.59 35.70
CA PHE A 284 11.45 30.78 34.99
C PHE A 284 11.09 30.97 33.51
N ASN A 285 11.38 32.15 32.99
CA ASN A 285 11.34 32.44 31.56
C ASN A 285 12.54 31.72 30.91
N ALA A 286 12.26 30.59 30.27
CA ALA A 286 13.12 30.02 29.25
C ALA A 286 12.25 29.72 28.04
N GLN A 287 12.41 30.50 26.96
CA GLN A 287 11.97 30.10 25.64
C GLN A 287 12.82 28.89 25.22
N SER A 288 12.38 27.68 25.60
CA SER A 288 12.93 26.45 25.02
C SER A 288 12.13 26.14 23.76
N SER A 289 12.70 26.41 22.60
CA SER A 289 12.25 25.81 21.35
C SER A 289 12.36 24.29 21.50
N VAL A 290 11.23 23.63 21.74
CA VAL A 290 11.17 22.16 21.68
C VAL A 290 11.51 21.80 20.25
N SER A 291 12.71 21.25 20.01
CA SER A 291 13.14 20.85 18.66
C SER A 291 12.12 19.87 18.07
N ASN A 292 11.87 19.94 16.76
CA ASN A 292 10.95 19.05 16.05
C ASN A 292 11.21 17.56 16.35
N GLY A 293 12.47 17.18 16.62
CA GLY A 293 12.85 15.83 17.01
C GLY A 293 12.32 15.37 18.38
N CYS A 294 11.95 16.28 19.29
CA CYS A 294 11.40 15.92 20.60
C CYS A 294 9.88 15.66 20.55
N LEU A 295 9.17 16.29 19.61
CA LEU A 295 7.72 16.12 19.46
C LEU A 295 7.36 14.88 18.62
N LEU A 296 8.19 14.53 17.62
CA LEU A 296 8.01 13.28 16.88
C LEU A 296 8.30 12.05 17.76
N LYS A 297 9.31 12.13 18.64
CA LYS A 297 9.51 11.14 19.71
C LYS A 297 8.28 11.02 20.60
N LEU A 298 7.51 12.08 20.82
CA LEU A 298 6.24 12.04 21.55
C LEU A 298 5.13 11.36 20.76
N ILE A 299 5.06 11.51 19.43
CA ILE A 299 4.11 10.79 18.57
C ILE A 299 4.44 9.30 18.54
N ILE A 300 5.70 8.96 18.30
CA ILE A 300 6.21 7.59 18.37
C ILE A 300 5.90 7.01 19.76
N TYR A 301 6.18 7.74 20.84
CA TYR A 301 5.90 7.30 22.21
C TYR A 301 4.40 7.17 22.49
N THR A 302 3.54 8.07 21.99
CA THR A 302 2.08 8.03 22.19
C THR A 302 1.44 6.89 21.41
N VAL A 303 1.86 6.69 20.15
CA VAL A 303 1.43 5.57 19.31
C VAL A 303 1.91 4.26 19.94
N ILE A 304 3.20 4.10 20.24
CA ILE A 304 3.75 2.88 20.85
C ILE A 304 3.10 2.59 22.21
N LEU A 305 2.99 3.57 23.12
CA LEU A 305 2.36 3.34 24.44
C LEU A 305 0.90 2.93 24.33
N ARG A 306 0.13 3.55 23.43
CA ARG A 306 -1.30 3.21 23.29
C ARG A 306 -1.51 1.92 22.51
N LEU A 307 -0.64 1.58 21.56
CA LEU A 307 -0.64 0.27 20.90
C LEU A 307 -0.35 -0.87 21.88
N LEU A 308 0.59 -0.67 22.82
CA LEU A 308 0.86 -1.64 23.88
C LEU A 308 -0.32 -1.75 24.88
N TYR A 309 -1.08 -0.68 25.09
CA TYR A 309 -2.21 -0.68 26.03
C TYR A 309 -3.46 -1.41 25.50
N VAL A 310 -3.67 -1.44 24.18
CA VAL A 310 -4.81 -2.14 23.56
C VAL A 310 -4.68 -3.67 23.66
N HIS A 311 -3.50 -4.20 24.00
CA HIS A 311 -3.28 -5.65 24.17
C HIS A 311 -3.21 -6.13 25.63
N ILE A 312 -3.56 -5.28 26.62
CA ILE A 312 -3.55 -5.63 28.05
C ILE A 312 -4.97 -5.60 28.68
N LEU A 313 -6.03 -5.43 27.89
CA LEU A 313 -7.42 -5.49 28.36
C LEU A 313 -8.22 -6.52 27.57
#